data_AF-A0A957KJ28-F1
#
_entry.id   AF-A0A957KJ28-F1
#
_cell.length_a   1.000
_cell.length_b   1.000
_cell.length_c   1.000
_cell.angle_alpha   90.00
_cell.angle_beta   90.00
_cell.angle_gamma   90.00
#
_symmetry.space_group_name_H-M   'P 1'
#
loop_
_entity.id
_entity.type
_entity.pdbx_description
1 polymer ?
#
loop_
_entity_poly.entity_id
_entity_poly.type
_entity_poly.pdbx_seq_one_letter_code
_entity_poly.pdbx_strand_id
1 'polypeptide(L)'
;IDWHFGVNGVIRTAKEMRQTSYHVASGSLISRPMPLTSNDWRNWDTFTRHLAEFQNGREWKGKRNKVKALQTALRAGPEATSVFRHNYGLDALPVGKKNASPTYSLNGWHEGCCVYFDALEAMDLFIPLERPQ
;
A
#
# COMPACT_ATOMS: atom_id res chain seq x y z
N ILE A 1 -7.41 7.30 -11.57
CA ILE A 1 -6.33 8.28 -11.86
C ILE A 1 -5.00 7.59 -11.57
N ASP A 2 -4.01 7.76 -12.44
CA ASP A 2 -2.70 7.09 -12.33
C ASP A 2 -1.58 8.14 -12.39
N TRP A 3 -0.74 8.25 -11.35
CA TRP A 3 0.31 9.27 -11.25
C TRP A 3 1.71 8.65 -11.07
N HIS A 4 2.75 9.37 -11.51
CA HIS A 4 4.16 9.02 -11.37
C HIS A 4 5.02 10.29 -11.32
N PHE A 5 5.97 10.37 -10.39
CA PHE A 5 6.94 11.47 -10.27
C PHE A 5 8.34 10.91 -10.51
N GLY A 6 9.05 11.45 -11.51
CA GLY A 6 10.43 11.09 -11.83
C GLY A 6 11.37 12.25 -11.57
N VAL A 7 12.38 12.02 -10.73
CA VAL A 7 13.54 12.90 -10.57
C VAL A 7 14.70 12.13 -11.21
N ASN A 8 15.37 12.73 -12.20
CA ASN A 8 16.63 12.31 -12.87
C ASN A 8 16.49 11.94 -14.36
N GLY A 9 17.40 12.49 -15.16
CA GLY A 9 17.45 12.50 -16.63
C GLY A 9 17.76 11.16 -17.32
N VAL A 10 17.15 10.07 -16.86
CA VAL A 10 17.13 8.81 -17.62
C VAL A 10 15.99 8.90 -18.62
N ILE A 11 16.30 8.96 -19.92
CA ILE A 11 15.30 8.85 -21.00
C ILE A 11 14.85 7.39 -21.07
N ARG A 12 13.89 7.03 -20.24
CA ARG A 12 13.12 5.79 -20.31
C ARG A 12 11.65 6.15 -20.37
N THR A 13 10.84 5.27 -20.94
CA THR A 13 9.40 5.47 -20.91
C THR A 13 8.90 5.36 -19.46
N ALA A 14 7.83 6.10 -19.13
CA ALA A 14 7.19 5.98 -17.82
C ALA A 14 6.81 4.53 -17.48
N LYS A 15 6.50 3.70 -18.50
CA LYS A 15 6.22 2.27 -18.34
C LYS A 15 7.44 1.49 -17.85
N GLU A 16 8.60 1.68 -18.47
CA GLU A 16 9.84 0.98 -18.09
C GLU A 16 10.33 1.40 -16.71
N MET A 17 10.22 2.69 -16.39
CA MET A 17 10.54 3.21 -15.06
C MET A 17 9.63 2.56 -14.00
N ARG A 18 8.34 2.46 -14.26
CA ARG A 18 7.38 1.81 -13.35
C ARG A 18 7.62 0.32 -13.20
N GLN A 19 7.89 -0.39 -14.29
CA GLN A 19 8.22 -1.83 -14.22
C GLN A 19 9.43 -2.07 -13.31
N THR A 20 10.47 -1.24 -13.43
CA THR A 20 11.66 -1.37 -12.57
C THR A 20 11.38 -0.99 -11.12
N SER A 21 10.58 0.06 -10.88
CA SER A 21 10.35 0.60 -9.53
C SER A 21 9.30 -0.16 -8.71
N TYR A 22 8.37 -0.85 -9.37
CA TYR A 22 7.21 -1.48 -8.73
C TYR A 22 7.14 -2.99 -8.92
N HIS A 23 8.06 -3.61 -9.66
CA HIS A 23 8.15 -5.06 -9.73
C HIS A 23 9.29 -5.55 -8.83
N VAL A 24 8.99 -6.53 -7.98
CA VAL A 24 9.94 -7.19 -7.08
C VAL A 24 9.81 -8.70 -7.26
N ALA A 25 10.70 -9.48 -6.66
CA ALA A 25 10.69 -10.94 -6.79
C ALA A 25 9.34 -11.58 -6.39
N SER A 26 8.63 -10.98 -5.42
CA SER A 26 7.32 -11.45 -4.96
C SER A 26 6.14 -11.00 -5.82
N GLY A 27 6.37 -10.14 -6.83
CA GLY A 27 5.34 -9.67 -7.76
C GLY A 27 5.23 -8.15 -7.87
N SER A 28 4.01 -7.64 -7.98
CA SER A 28 3.74 -6.21 -8.16
C SER A 28 3.53 -5.50 -6.83
N LEU A 29 4.24 -4.38 -6.60
CA LEU A 29 4.00 -3.50 -5.47
C LEU A 29 2.73 -2.67 -5.63
N ILE A 30 2.29 -2.44 -6.87
CA ILE A 30 1.10 -1.63 -7.16
C ILE A 30 -0.11 -2.53 -7.45
N SER A 31 -1.27 -2.03 -7.06
CA SER A 31 -2.60 -2.64 -7.25
C SER A 31 -3.52 -1.76 -8.12
N ARG A 32 -2.93 -0.80 -8.83
CA ARG A 32 -3.61 0.07 -9.81
C ARG A 32 -3.79 -0.63 -11.17
N PRO A 33 -4.87 -0.35 -11.94
CA PRO A 33 -6.02 0.51 -11.60
C PRO A 33 -6.92 -0.12 -10.52
N MET A 34 -7.59 0.73 -9.73
CA MET A 34 -8.55 0.30 -8.70
C MET A 34 -9.97 0.65 -9.14
N PRO A 35 -10.90 -0.31 -9.21
CA PRO A 35 -12.31 -0.04 -9.46
C PRO A 35 -12.95 0.73 -8.29
N LEU A 36 -13.89 1.63 -8.60
CA LEU A 36 -14.68 2.36 -7.59
C LEU A 36 -15.58 1.42 -6.79
N THR A 37 -16.21 0.46 -7.47
CA THR A 37 -17.06 -0.57 -6.89
C THR A 37 -16.56 -1.94 -7.31
N SER A 38 -16.18 -2.76 -6.32
CA SER A 38 -15.85 -4.16 -6.51
C SER A 38 -16.08 -4.91 -5.19
N ASN A 39 -16.41 -6.20 -5.30
CA ASN A 39 -16.49 -7.11 -4.16
C ASN A 39 -15.12 -7.70 -3.80
N ASP A 40 -14.11 -7.46 -4.63
CA ASP A 40 -12.74 -7.90 -4.42
C ASP A 40 -11.96 -6.95 -3.48
N TRP A 41 -10.84 -7.37 -2.93
CA TRP A 41 -9.97 -6.56 -2.07
C TRP A 41 -9.45 -5.32 -2.80
N ARG A 42 -9.16 -5.43 -4.09
CA ARG A 42 -8.63 -4.37 -4.96
C ARG A 42 -9.76 -3.42 -5.36
N ASN A 43 -10.04 -2.44 -4.51
CA ASN A 43 -11.07 -1.42 -4.76
C ASN A 43 -10.75 -0.11 -4.02
N TRP A 44 -11.46 0.96 -4.39
CA TRP A 44 -11.26 2.30 -3.83
C TRP A 44 -11.58 2.42 -2.33
N ASP A 45 -12.59 1.72 -1.82
CA ASP A 45 -12.95 1.70 -0.39
C ASP A 45 -11.83 1.04 0.45
N THR A 46 -11.27 -0.08 0.00
CA THR A 46 -10.12 -0.71 0.66
C THR A 46 -8.91 0.23 0.69
N PHE A 47 -8.56 0.82 -0.46
CA PHE A 47 -7.45 1.77 -0.56
C PHE A 47 -7.60 2.95 0.40
N THR A 48 -8.74 3.63 0.37
CA THR A 48 -9.00 4.81 1.22
C THR A 48 -9.04 4.47 2.71
N ARG A 49 -9.48 3.25 3.08
CA ARG A 49 -9.41 2.77 4.47
C ARG A 49 -7.98 2.56 4.93
N HIS A 50 -7.15 1.87 4.14
CA HIS A 50 -5.74 1.69 4.47
C HIS A 50 -5.03 3.02 4.62
N LEU A 51 -5.28 3.93 3.69
CA LEU A 51 -4.75 5.28 3.70
C LEU A 51 -5.14 6.04 4.98
N ALA A 52 -6.43 6.01 5.35
CA ALA A 52 -6.93 6.63 6.57
C ALA A 52 -6.30 6.00 7.83
N GLU A 53 -6.10 4.69 7.85
CA GLU A 53 -5.43 4.00 8.96
C GLU A 53 -3.95 4.39 9.07
N PHE A 54 -3.23 4.51 7.96
CA PHE A 54 -1.84 4.97 7.98
C PHE A 54 -1.71 6.45 8.37
N GLN A 55 -2.67 7.30 7.99
CA GLN A 55 -2.67 8.72 8.34
C GLN A 55 -3.10 8.97 9.80
N ASN A 56 -4.16 8.31 10.25
CA ASN A 56 -4.89 8.66 11.47
C ASN A 56 -4.95 7.55 12.52
N GLY A 57 -4.65 6.31 12.15
CA GLY A 57 -4.69 5.15 13.04
C GLY A 57 -3.68 5.26 14.18
N ARG A 58 -4.08 4.84 15.37
CA ARG A 58 -3.24 4.92 16.60
C ARG A 58 -1.87 4.26 16.41
N GLU A 59 -1.82 3.20 15.62
CA GLU A 59 -0.59 2.45 15.38
C GLU A 59 0.39 3.09 14.40
N TRP A 60 -0.05 4.08 13.63
CA TRP A 60 0.67 4.63 12.48
C TRP A 60 0.84 6.14 12.52
N LYS A 61 -0.14 6.87 13.07
CA LYS A 61 -0.17 8.33 13.14
C LYS A 61 1.12 8.88 13.76
N GLY A 62 1.82 9.74 13.00
CA GLY A 62 3.09 10.35 13.41
C GLY A 62 4.31 9.42 13.38
N LYS A 63 4.16 8.11 13.16
CA LYS A 63 5.26 7.13 13.18
C LYS A 63 5.91 6.95 11.80
N ARG A 64 6.45 8.03 11.24
CA ARG A 64 7.07 8.04 9.89
C ARG A 64 8.17 7.00 9.69
N ASN A 65 8.99 6.76 10.71
CA ASN A 65 10.03 5.74 10.64
C ASN A 65 9.44 4.32 10.52
N LYS A 66 8.34 4.04 11.21
CA LYS A 66 7.62 2.75 11.13
C LYS A 66 7.00 2.55 9.74
N VAL A 67 6.43 3.61 9.15
CA VAL A 67 5.89 3.60 7.78
C VAL A 67 6.99 3.30 6.76
N LYS A 68 8.14 3.97 6.84
CA LYS A 68 9.29 3.70 5.96
C LYS A 68 9.80 2.27 6.12
N ALA A 69 9.89 1.78 7.34
CA ALA A 69 10.29 0.39 7.62
C ALA A 69 9.28 -0.62 7.02
N LEU A 70 7.97 -0.34 7.08
CA LEU A 70 6.97 -1.16 6.39
C LEU A 70 7.16 -1.13 4.87
N GLN A 71 7.41 0.04 4.25
CA GLN A 71 7.67 0.12 2.81
C GLN A 71 8.88 -0.74 2.40
N THR A 72 9.96 -0.70 3.18
CA THR A 72 11.14 -1.55 2.95
C THR A 72 10.78 -3.03 3.09
N ALA A 73 10.02 -3.41 4.11
CA ALA A 73 9.60 -4.79 4.32
C ALA A 73 8.69 -5.30 3.18
N LEU A 74 7.73 -4.49 2.72
CA LEU A 74 6.87 -4.81 1.60
C LEU A 74 7.67 -5.01 0.31
N ARG A 75 8.68 -4.17 0.05
CA ARG A 75 9.60 -4.36 -1.11
C ARG A 75 10.40 -5.66 -1.04
N ALA A 76 10.76 -6.10 0.16
CA ALA A 76 11.49 -7.34 0.38
C ALA A 76 10.60 -8.60 0.29
N GLY A 77 9.27 -8.46 0.40
CA GLY A 77 8.31 -9.54 0.17
C GLY A 77 7.47 -9.92 1.39
N PRO A 78 6.62 -10.96 1.26
CA PRO A 78 5.64 -11.34 2.28
C PRO A 78 6.26 -11.84 3.58
N GLU A 79 7.36 -12.58 3.52
CA GLU A 79 8.07 -13.10 4.69
C GLU A 79 8.66 -11.96 5.52
N ALA A 80 9.37 -11.04 4.87
CA ALA A 80 9.94 -9.85 5.52
C ALA A 80 8.86 -8.97 6.15
N THR A 81 7.69 -8.87 5.50
CA THR A 81 6.54 -8.14 6.04
C THR A 81 5.94 -8.83 7.27
N SER A 82 5.88 -10.17 7.28
CA SER A 82 5.45 -10.93 8.47
C SER A 82 6.41 -10.74 9.65
N VAL A 83 7.72 -10.76 9.40
CA VAL A 83 8.74 -10.47 10.41
C VAL A 83 8.61 -9.04 10.94
N PHE A 84 8.42 -8.05 10.06
CA PHE A 84 8.14 -6.67 10.44
C PHE A 84 6.92 -6.60 11.38
N ARG A 85 5.81 -7.27 11.00
CA ARG A 85 4.58 -7.30 11.80
C ARG A 85 4.84 -7.79 13.22
N HIS A 86 5.56 -8.90 13.35
CA HIS A 86 5.93 -9.46 14.66
C HIS A 86 6.88 -8.56 15.45
N ASN A 87 7.91 -8.00 14.82
CA ASN A 87 8.89 -7.13 15.50
C ASN A 87 8.25 -5.86 16.07
N TYR A 88 7.23 -5.33 15.42
CA TYR A 88 6.49 -4.16 15.89
C TYR A 88 5.29 -4.53 16.79
N GLY A 89 5.11 -5.80 17.16
CA GLY A 89 4.04 -6.27 18.03
C GLY A 89 2.64 -6.03 17.45
N LEU A 90 2.51 -6.09 16.12
CA LEU A 90 1.23 -5.90 15.44
C LEU A 90 0.52 -7.25 15.29
N ASP A 91 -0.74 -7.32 15.68
CA ASP A 91 -1.55 -8.52 15.43
C ASP A 91 -1.80 -8.68 13.92
N ALA A 92 -2.19 -7.58 13.26
CA ALA A 92 -2.48 -7.52 11.84
C ALA A 92 -2.10 -6.14 11.26
N LEU A 93 -1.77 -6.11 9.97
CA LEU A 93 -1.77 -4.88 9.18
C LEU A 93 -3.21 -4.39 8.97
N PRO A 94 -3.42 -3.10 8.60
CA PRO A 94 -4.75 -2.55 8.38
C PRO A 94 -5.62 -3.44 7.51
N VAL A 95 -6.82 -3.79 7.95
CA VAL A 95 -7.75 -4.61 7.15
C VAL A 95 -8.67 -3.68 6.35
N GLY A 96 -9.00 -4.07 5.12
CA GLY A 96 -9.95 -3.36 4.27
C GLY A 96 -11.40 -3.56 4.74
N LYS A 97 -12.32 -3.69 3.79
CA LYS A 97 -13.73 -4.01 4.07
C LYS A 97 -13.84 -5.39 4.77
N LYS A 98 -14.89 -5.59 5.60
CA LYS A 98 -15.14 -6.82 6.39
C LYS A 98 -15.09 -8.15 5.61
N ASN A 99 -15.23 -8.11 4.29
CA ASN A 99 -15.30 -9.30 3.42
C ASN A 99 -14.03 -9.48 2.56
N ALA A 100 -13.03 -8.61 2.67
CA ALA A 100 -11.76 -8.79 1.97
C ALA A 100 -10.98 -9.94 2.64
N SER A 101 -10.39 -10.84 1.85
CA SER A 101 -9.66 -12.01 2.37
C SER A 101 -8.66 -11.61 3.45
N PRO A 102 -8.79 -12.09 4.71
CA PRO A 102 -8.02 -11.58 5.84
C PRO A 102 -6.52 -11.94 5.79
N THR A 103 -6.09 -12.79 4.86
CA THR A 103 -4.72 -13.35 4.85
C THR A 103 -3.65 -12.33 4.53
N TYR A 104 -3.93 -11.33 3.68
CA TYR A 104 -2.95 -10.29 3.35
C TYR A 104 -2.62 -9.39 4.54
N SER A 105 -3.48 -9.35 5.58
CA SER A 105 -3.20 -8.57 6.79
C SER A 105 -2.01 -9.12 7.58
N LEU A 106 -1.63 -10.38 7.34
CA LEU A 106 -0.49 -11.01 7.98
C LEU A 106 0.79 -10.69 7.21
N ASN A 107 0.76 -10.77 5.89
CA ASN A 107 2.00 -10.76 5.10
C ASN A 107 2.11 -9.58 4.11
N GLY A 108 1.10 -8.73 3.94
CA GLY A 108 1.14 -7.58 3.03
C GLY A 108 0.71 -7.85 1.59
N TRP A 109 0.50 -9.11 1.21
CA TRP A 109 0.42 -9.55 -0.19
C TRP A 109 -0.80 -10.42 -0.46
N HIS A 110 -1.38 -10.27 -1.65
CA HIS A 110 -2.49 -11.08 -2.15
C HIS A 110 -2.33 -11.32 -3.65
N GLU A 111 -2.41 -12.57 -4.11
CA GLU A 111 -2.34 -12.94 -5.53
C GLU A 111 -1.18 -12.28 -6.31
N GLY A 112 0.01 -12.25 -5.71
CA GLY A 112 1.20 -11.65 -6.33
C GLY A 112 1.18 -10.12 -6.40
N CYS A 113 0.25 -9.47 -5.71
CA CYS A 113 0.16 -8.02 -5.58
C CYS A 113 0.29 -7.58 -4.12
N CYS A 114 1.04 -6.51 -3.88
CA CYS A 114 1.08 -5.85 -2.59
C CYS A 114 -0.21 -5.04 -2.39
N VAL A 115 -0.80 -5.17 -1.20
CA VAL A 115 -2.09 -4.53 -0.89
C VAL A 115 -1.93 -3.09 -0.40
N TYR A 116 -0.76 -2.77 0.19
CA TYR A 116 -0.58 -1.55 0.99
C TYR A 116 0.26 -0.47 0.32
N PHE A 117 1.06 -0.81 -0.69
CA PHE A 117 2.10 0.09 -1.19
C PHE A 117 1.52 1.40 -1.76
N ASP A 118 0.45 1.31 -2.55
CA ASP A 118 -0.21 2.49 -3.11
C ASP A 118 -0.73 3.44 -2.01
N ALA A 119 -1.28 2.90 -0.92
CA ALA A 119 -1.76 3.71 0.21
C ALA A 119 -0.60 4.38 0.95
N LEU A 120 0.52 3.68 1.13
CA LEU A 120 1.72 4.23 1.77
C LEU A 120 2.37 5.33 0.93
N GLU A 121 2.37 5.21 -0.41
CA GLU A 121 2.86 6.27 -1.29
C GLU A 121 1.93 7.48 -1.33
N ALA A 122 0.61 7.25 -1.26
CA ALA A 122 -0.38 8.30 -1.31
C ALA A 122 -0.57 9.06 0.01
N MET A 123 -0.12 8.51 1.16
CA MET A 123 -0.46 9.04 2.49
C MET A 123 -0.02 10.48 2.74
N ASP A 124 0.99 10.97 2.01
CA ASP A 124 1.49 12.34 2.12
C ASP A 124 0.86 13.32 1.13
N LEU A 125 0.24 12.80 0.08
CA LEU A 125 -0.31 13.60 -1.02
C LEU A 125 -1.84 13.63 -1.00
N PHE A 126 -2.46 12.64 -0.35
CA PHE A 126 -3.90 12.49 -0.35
C PHE A 126 -4.55 13.31 0.75
N ILE A 127 -5.35 14.29 0.33
CA ILE A 127 -6.24 15.06 1.20
C ILE A 127 -7.66 14.63 0.85
N PRO A 128 -8.39 13.94 1.76
CA PRO A 128 -9.78 13.59 1.51
C PRO A 128 -10.60 14.86 1.33
N LEU A 129 -11.47 14.89 0.31
CA LEU A 129 -12.44 15.97 0.17
C LEU A 129 -13.46 15.86 1.31
N GLU A 130 -13.64 16.96 2.04
CA GLU A 130 -14.75 17.07 2.98
C GLU A 130 -16.06 16.95 2.19
N ARG A 131 -16.98 16.10 2.66
CA ARG A 131 -18.32 16.11 2.08
C ARG A 131 -18.94 17.47 2.38
N PRO A 132 -19.48 18.21 1.39
CA PRO A 132 -20.29 19.38 1.69
C PRO A 132 -21.44 18.93 2.61
N GLN A 133 -21.64 19.69 3.68
CA GLN A 133 -22.64 19.45 4.72
C GLN A 133 -24.06 19.49 4.14
#